data_AF-A0AA36FJK1-F1
#
_entry.id   AF-A0AA36FJK1-F1
#
_cell.length_a   1.000
_cell.length_b   1.000
_cell.length_c   1.000
_cell.angle_alpha   90.00
_cell.angle_beta   90.00
_cell.angle_gamma   90.00
#
_symmetry.space_group_name_H-M   'P 1'
#
loop_
_entity.id
_entity.type
_entity.pdbx_description
1 polymer ?
#
loop_
_entity_poly.entity_id
_entity_poly.type
_entity_poly.pdbx_seq_one_letter_code
_entity_poly.pdbx_strand_id
1 'polypeptide(L)'
;MRAVTARKIRSPQPNDLKRKDTFQGPATHRGCTDVFFLVLSAAFLGGMIYVFYLSLFYGCPYRLLYGIDSWGNTCNLKNEKIPGVHYSGLDTTHLTYLFTYTNQSSHIAETVCVKECPRQIIRTQKELVNFTEETGSNLCRYDGSVCPTLPIAATKLLLISKPPGGK
;
A
#
# COMPACT_ATOMS: atom_id res chain seq x y z
N MET A 1 12.61 68.73 44.98
CA MET A 1 13.66 68.40 43.98
C MET A 1 14.70 67.53 44.66
N ARG A 2 14.81 66.23 44.30
CA ARG A 2 15.92 65.38 44.74
C ARG A 2 16.72 64.99 43.52
N ALA A 3 17.99 65.34 43.51
CA ALA A 3 18.92 65.09 42.42
C ALA A 3 19.14 63.57 42.24
N VAL A 4 19.00 63.10 41.00
CA VAL A 4 19.41 61.75 40.62
C VAL A 4 20.91 61.80 40.34
N THR A 5 21.71 61.24 41.23
CA THR A 5 23.15 61.07 41.00
C THR A 5 23.38 59.94 40.01
N ALA A 6 24.04 60.26 38.89
CA ALA A 6 24.44 59.30 37.88
C ALA A 6 25.37 58.24 38.48
N ARG A 7 24.95 56.97 38.47
CA ARG A 7 25.82 55.85 38.83
C ARG A 7 26.79 55.61 37.68
N LYS A 8 28.08 55.78 37.95
CA LYS A 8 29.18 55.42 37.06
C LYS A 8 29.17 53.89 36.86
N ILE A 9 28.77 53.44 35.67
CA ILE A 9 28.88 52.03 35.28
C ILE A 9 30.37 51.71 35.19
N ARG A 10 30.87 50.92 36.15
CA ARG A 10 32.24 50.41 36.12
C ARG A 10 32.31 49.36 35.00
N SER A 11 33.14 49.59 34.00
CA SER A 11 33.50 48.58 33.01
C SER A 11 34.01 47.33 33.75
N PRO A 12 33.52 46.12 33.41
CA PRO A 12 33.94 44.90 34.09
C PRO A 12 35.45 44.73 33.95
N GLN A 13 36.12 44.35 35.03
CA GLN A 13 37.55 44.07 35.00
C GLN A 13 37.76 42.75 34.23
N PRO A 14 38.87 42.59 33.48
CA PRO A 14 39.14 41.38 32.67
C PRO A 14 39.18 40.08 33.49
N ASN A 15 39.20 40.20 34.81
CA ASN A 15 39.19 39.11 35.78
C ASN A 15 37.80 38.48 35.94
N ASP A 16 36.73 39.21 35.58
CA ASP A 16 35.33 38.72 35.68
C ASP A 16 34.97 37.77 34.53
N LEU A 17 35.54 37.97 33.33
CA LEU A 17 35.51 37.00 32.22
C LEU A 17 36.37 35.75 32.51
N LYS A 18 37.18 35.79 33.57
CA LYS A 18 37.98 34.66 34.04
C LYS A 18 37.25 33.82 35.10
N ARG A 19 35.97 34.09 35.38
CA ARG A 19 35.12 33.21 36.19
C ARG A 19 34.50 32.13 35.31
N LYS A 20 35.36 31.24 34.81
CA LYS A 20 35.04 29.86 34.39
C LYS A 20 33.58 29.65 33.99
N ASP A 21 33.27 29.97 32.73
CA ASP A 21 32.11 29.42 32.03
C ASP A 21 32.36 27.94 31.71
N THR A 22 32.79 27.15 32.70
CA THR A 22 32.66 25.70 32.67
C THR A 22 31.22 25.37 33.03
N PHE A 23 30.28 25.85 32.21
CA PHE A 23 28.97 25.22 32.14
C PHE A 23 29.20 23.86 31.50
N GLN A 24 29.52 22.88 32.34
CA GLN A 24 29.54 21.49 31.96
C GLN A 24 28.10 21.08 31.71
N GLY A 25 27.66 21.27 30.46
CA GLY A 25 26.38 20.78 30.02
C GLY A 25 26.27 19.27 30.26
N PRO A 26 25.06 18.69 30.19
CA PRO A 26 24.83 17.27 30.43
C PRO A 26 25.63 16.30 29.55
N ALA A 27 26.35 16.82 28.54
CA ALA A 27 27.20 16.10 27.61
C ALA A 27 28.68 16.00 28.03
N THR A 28 29.13 16.74 29.04
CA THR A 28 30.58 16.96 29.29
C THR A 28 31.32 15.75 29.89
N HIS A 29 30.60 14.67 30.19
CA HIS A 29 31.19 13.42 30.67
C HIS A 29 30.38 12.18 30.25
N ARG A 30 29.80 12.20 29.03
CA ARG A 30 29.07 11.04 28.49
C ARG A 30 30.07 10.09 27.84
N GLY A 31 30.19 8.87 28.35
CA GLY A 31 30.74 7.75 27.56
C GLY A 31 29.78 7.36 26.43
N CYS A 32 30.19 6.49 25.51
CA CYS A 32 29.26 5.84 24.58
C CYS A 32 28.32 4.89 25.34
N THR A 33 27.37 5.45 26.08
CA THR A 33 26.16 4.74 26.47
C THR A 33 25.40 4.49 25.17
N ASP A 34 25.02 3.24 24.92
CA ASP A 34 24.25 2.77 23.75
C ASP A 34 25.00 1.86 22.75
N VAL A 35 26.22 1.37 23.04
CA VAL A 35 26.85 0.34 22.17
C VAL A 35 26.00 -0.95 22.15
N PHE A 36 25.47 -1.36 23.30
CA PHE A 36 24.63 -2.54 23.39
C PHE A 36 23.32 -2.41 22.60
N PHE A 37 22.56 -1.31 22.78
CA PHE A 37 21.32 -1.19 22.00
C PHE A 37 21.60 -0.84 20.54
N LEU A 38 22.71 -0.18 20.19
CA LEU A 38 23.11 -0.02 18.79
C LEU A 38 23.36 -1.37 18.12
N VAL A 39 24.05 -2.32 18.78
CA VAL A 39 24.23 -3.68 18.27
C VAL A 39 22.89 -4.40 18.15
N LEU A 40 22.02 -4.29 19.16
CA LEU A 40 20.67 -4.88 19.13
C LEU A 40 19.83 -4.31 17.97
N SER A 41 19.85 -3.00 17.77
CA SER A 41 19.15 -2.31 16.68
C SER A 41 19.71 -2.71 15.32
N ALA A 42 21.03 -2.82 15.16
CA ALA A 42 21.64 -3.30 13.94
C ALA A 42 21.25 -4.75 13.62
N ALA A 43 21.24 -5.64 14.63
CA ALA A 43 20.79 -7.02 14.47
C ALA A 43 19.31 -7.11 14.07
N PHE A 44 18.44 -6.31 14.69
CA PHE A 44 17.03 -6.24 14.33
C PHE A 44 16.82 -5.75 12.90
N LEU A 45 17.51 -4.67 12.49
CA LEU A 45 17.45 -4.16 11.12
C LEU A 45 17.96 -5.21 10.11
N GLY A 46 19.05 -5.91 10.43
CA GLY A 46 19.54 -7.02 9.62
C GLY A 46 18.48 -8.13 9.47
N GLY A 47 17.81 -8.50 10.55
CA GLY A 47 16.70 -9.45 10.54
C GLY A 47 15.53 -9.00 9.65
N MET A 48 15.14 -7.73 9.72
CA MET A 48 14.07 -7.17 8.89
C MET A 48 14.46 -7.14 7.40
N ILE A 49 15.70 -6.79 7.07
CA ILE A 49 16.21 -6.83 5.70
C ILE A 49 16.19 -8.28 5.17
N TYR A 50 16.55 -9.25 6.01
CA TYR A 50 16.50 -10.66 5.64
C TYR A 50 15.07 -11.14 5.36
N VAL A 51 14.10 -10.82 6.23
CA VAL A 51 12.69 -11.15 6.00
C VAL A 51 12.13 -10.47 4.75
N PHE A 52 12.52 -9.20 4.51
CA PHE A 52 12.14 -8.48 3.30
C PHE A 52 12.69 -9.15 2.03
N TYR A 53 13.96 -9.56 2.05
CA TYR A 53 14.56 -10.34 0.97
C TYR A 53 13.76 -11.61 0.71
N LEU A 54 13.46 -12.43 1.73
CA LEU A 54 12.65 -13.64 1.53
C LEU A 54 11.28 -13.34 0.92
N SER A 55 10.65 -12.22 1.30
CA SER A 55 9.35 -11.82 0.79
C SER A 55 9.38 -11.41 -0.69
N LEU A 56 10.49 -10.88 -1.19
CA LEU A 56 10.65 -10.53 -2.61
C LEU A 56 10.93 -11.76 -3.49
N PHE A 57 11.74 -12.70 -2.99
CA PHE A 57 12.19 -13.85 -3.78
C PHE A 57 11.24 -15.05 -3.72
N TYR A 58 10.64 -15.30 -2.56
CA TYR A 58 9.71 -16.42 -2.35
C TYR A 58 8.24 -15.98 -2.33
N GLY A 59 7.98 -14.68 -2.23
CA GLY A 59 6.62 -14.12 -2.31
C GLY A 59 6.26 -13.65 -3.72
N CYS A 60 4.99 -13.28 -3.89
CA CYS A 60 4.49 -12.61 -5.08
C CYS A 60 4.22 -11.12 -4.77
N PRO A 61 5.22 -10.22 -4.88
CA PRO A 61 5.05 -8.80 -4.52
C PRO A 61 3.98 -8.11 -5.37
N TYR A 62 3.70 -8.64 -6.56
CA TYR A 62 2.65 -8.15 -7.45
C TYR A 62 1.24 -8.16 -6.85
N ARG A 63 0.98 -8.99 -5.84
CA ARG A 63 -0.29 -8.98 -5.07
C ARG A 63 -0.53 -7.68 -4.30
N LEU A 64 0.50 -6.87 -4.07
CA LEU A 64 0.37 -5.54 -3.48
C LEU A 64 -0.04 -4.48 -4.50
N LEU A 65 0.24 -4.72 -5.78
CA LEU A 65 -0.01 -3.78 -6.87
C LEU A 65 -1.32 -4.09 -7.61
N TYR A 66 -1.67 -5.36 -7.73
CA TYR A 66 -2.83 -5.85 -8.45
C TYR A 66 -3.83 -6.53 -7.51
N GLY A 67 -5.11 -6.46 -7.89
CA GLY A 67 -6.19 -7.14 -7.18
C GLY A 67 -6.10 -8.66 -7.27
N ILE A 68 -6.64 -9.33 -6.26
CA ILE A 68 -6.75 -10.80 -6.19
C ILE A 68 -8.24 -11.17 -6.28
N ASP A 69 -8.55 -12.13 -7.14
CA ASP A 69 -9.89 -12.66 -7.30
C ASP A 69 -10.26 -13.66 -6.18
N SER A 70 -11.49 -14.17 -6.20
CA SER A 70 -11.99 -15.08 -5.16
C SER A 70 -11.32 -16.46 -5.16
N TRP A 71 -10.52 -16.80 -6.17
CA TRP A 71 -9.83 -18.09 -6.31
C TRP A 71 -8.31 -17.97 -6.19
N GLY A 72 -7.81 -16.79 -5.83
CA GLY A 72 -6.39 -16.54 -5.59
C GLY A 72 -5.58 -16.18 -6.83
N ASN A 73 -6.23 -15.89 -7.96
CA ASN A 73 -5.56 -15.35 -9.14
C ASN A 73 -5.31 -13.86 -8.94
N THR A 74 -4.10 -13.42 -9.21
CA THR A 74 -3.72 -12.01 -9.25
C THR A 74 -4.02 -11.49 -10.65
N CYS A 75 -4.75 -10.38 -10.78
CA CYS A 75 -5.09 -9.80 -12.07
C CYS A 75 -3.84 -9.28 -12.81
N ASN A 76 -3.87 -9.25 -14.14
CA ASN A 76 -2.74 -8.86 -15.00
C ASN A 76 -1.50 -9.75 -14.90
N LEU A 77 -1.64 -11.01 -14.49
CA LEU A 77 -0.53 -11.97 -14.34
C LEU A 77 -0.91 -13.37 -14.80
N LYS A 78 0.12 -14.16 -15.11
CA LYS A 78 -0.02 -15.60 -15.27
C LYS A 78 0.07 -16.27 -13.90
N ASN A 79 -1.01 -16.91 -13.46
CA ASN A 79 -1.10 -17.49 -12.13
C ASN A 79 -0.75 -18.98 -12.13
N GLU A 80 -0.17 -19.44 -11.02
CA GLU A 80 0.06 -20.86 -10.77
C GLU A 80 -1.16 -21.54 -10.18
N LYS A 81 -1.35 -22.82 -10.52
CA LYS A 81 -2.50 -23.59 -10.04
C LYS A 81 -2.36 -23.88 -8.56
N ILE A 82 -3.36 -23.48 -7.78
CA ILE A 82 -3.48 -23.85 -6.38
C ILE A 82 -4.22 -25.21 -6.31
N PRO A 83 -3.61 -26.25 -5.70
CA PRO A 83 -4.23 -27.57 -5.60
C PRO A 83 -5.55 -27.50 -4.83
N GLY A 84 -6.58 -28.18 -5.34
CA GLY A 84 -7.92 -28.23 -4.72
C GLY A 84 -8.81 -27.01 -5.00
N VAL A 85 -8.34 -25.99 -5.73
CA VAL A 85 -9.14 -24.80 -6.09
C VAL A 85 -9.50 -24.82 -7.56
N HIS A 86 -10.79 -24.87 -7.89
CA HIS A 86 -11.27 -25.08 -9.26
C HIS A 86 -10.83 -23.99 -10.25
N TYR A 87 -11.03 -22.71 -9.93
CA TYR A 87 -10.73 -21.59 -10.84
C TYR A 87 -9.38 -20.90 -10.56
N SER A 88 -8.47 -21.53 -9.80
CA SER A 88 -7.10 -21.01 -9.63
C SER A 88 -6.23 -21.32 -10.87
N GLY A 89 -5.09 -20.62 -10.98
CA GLY A 89 -4.08 -20.86 -12.02
C GLY A 89 -4.47 -20.39 -13.41
N LEU A 90 -5.37 -19.41 -13.50
CA LEU A 90 -5.80 -18.84 -14.77
C LEU A 90 -4.79 -17.80 -15.27
N ASP A 91 -4.64 -17.73 -16.59
CA ASP A 91 -3.88 -16.66 -17.23
C ASP A 91 -4.76 -15.40 -17.32
N THR A 92 -4.54 -14.47 -16.40
CA THR A 92 -5.28 -13.21 -16.30
C THR A 92 -4.46 -12.03 -16.82
N THR A 93 -3.43 -12.28 -17.64
CA THR A 93 -2.50 -11.24 -18.15
C THR A 93 -3.22 -10.12 -18.92
N HIS A 94 -4.37 -10.41 -19.53
CA HIS A 94 -5.17 -9.41 -20.25
C HIS A 94 -6.34 -8.82 -19.43
N LEU A 95 -6.49 -9.25 -18.17
CA LEU A 95 -7.57 -8.86 -17.27
C LEU A 95 -6.97 -7.98 -16.18
N THR A 96 -6.96 -6.67 -16.41
CA THR A 96 -6.22 -5.71 -15.57
C THR A 96 -6.98 -5.24 -14.33
N TYR A 97 -8.31 -5.31 -14.35
CA TYR A 97 -9.15 -4.74 -13.30
C TYR A 97 -9.75 -5.84 -12.44
N LEU A 98 -9.97 -5.52 -11.16
CA LEU A 98 -10.72 -6.37 -10.25
C LEU A 98 -12.16 -5.87 -10.18
N PHE A 99 -13.12 -6.73 -10.49
CA PHE A 99 -14.54 -6.43 -10.40
C PHE A 99 -15.18 -7.25 -9.27
N THR A 100 -15.85 -6.55 -8.36
CA THR A 100 -16.55 -7.15 -7.21
C THR A 100 -18.05 -7.10 -7.45
N TYR A 101 -18.72 -8.23 -7.26
CA TYR A 101 -20.17 -8.32 -7.37
C TYR A 101 -20.76 -9.27 -6.32
N THR A 102 -22.05 -9.13 -6.05
CA THR A 102 -22.79 -10.07 -5.21
C THR A 102 -23.41 -11.16 -6.07
N ASN A 103 -23.13 -12.41 -5.69
CA ASN A 103 -23.76 -13.58 -6.30
C ASN A 103 -25.21 -13.69 -5.80
N GLN A 104 -26.17 -13.82 -6.73
CA GLN A 104 -27.59 -13.97 -6.40
C GLN A 104 -27.90 -15.23 -5.59
N SER A 105 -27.20 -16.33 -5.86
CA SER A 105 -27.51 -17.64 -5.27
C SER A 105 -26.95 -17.80 -3.85
N SER A 106 -25.78 -17.23 -3.58
CA SER A 106 -25.10 -17.38 -2.28
C SER A 106 -25.15 -16.13 -1.42
N HIS A 107 -25.54 -14.97 -1.96
CA HIS A 107 -25.44 -13.65 -1.32
C HIS A 107 -24.01 -13.28 -0.84
N ILE A 108 -23.00 -14.02 -1.30
CA ILE A 108 -21.60 -13.75 -1.01
C ILE A 108 -21.03 -12.83 -2.09
N ALA A 109 -20.20 -11.89 -1.66
CA ALA A 109 -19.44 -11.05 -2.58
C ALA A 109 -18.33 -11.89 -3.23
N GLU A 110 -18.37 -11.96 -4.55
CA GLU A 110 -17.35 -12.59 -5.39
C GLU A 110 -16.56 -11.50 -6.13
N THR A 111 -15.32 -11.82 -6.44
CA THR A 111 -14.38 -10.95 -7.16
C THR A 111 -13.80 -11.71 -8.33
N VAL A 112 -13.78 -11.07 -9.51
CA VAL A 112 -13.27 -11.61 -10.78
C VAL A 112 -12.34 -10.60 -11.44
N CYS A 113 -11.32 -11.09 -12.14
CA CYS A 113 -10.49 -10.24 -12.98
C CYS A 113 -11.20 -9.95 -14.31
N VAL A 114 -11.25 -8.68 -14.72
CA VAL A 114 -11.94 -8.23 -15.93
C VAL A 114 -11.04 -7.32 -16.77
N LYS A 115 -11.30 -7.28 -18.07
CA LYS A 115 -10.55 -6.43 -19.01
C LYS A 115 -10.95 -4.97 -18.90
N GLU A 116 -12.24 -4.73 -18.69
CA GLU A 116 -12.82 -3.40 -18.53
C GLU A 116 -14.02 -3.45 -17.58
N CYS A 117 -14.17 -2.41 -16.75
CA CYS A 117 -15.30 -2.25 -15.85
C CYS A 117 -16.43 -1.43 -16.50
N PRO A 118 -17.71 -1.70 -16.16
CA PRO A 118 -18.85 -1.00 -16.74
C PRO A 118 -18.83 0.49 -16.35
N ARG A 119 -18.77 1.37 -17.35
CA ARG A 119 -18.79 2.84 -17.17
C ARG A 119 -20.18 3.40 -16.92
N GLN A 120 -21.20 2.64 -17.29
CA GLN A 120 -22.61 2.97 -17.13
C GLN A 120 -23.32 1.86 -16.35
N ILE A 121 -24.48 2.18 -15.77
CA ILE A 121 -25.28 1.22 -15.02
C ILE A 121 -25.88 0.23 -16.01
N ILE A 122 -25.57 -1.05 -15.85
CA ILE A 122 -26.16 -2.14 -16.64
C ILE A 122 -27.40 -2.62 -15.91
N ARG A 123 -28.58 -2.40 -16.49
CA ARG A 123 -29.87 -2.74 -15.89
C ARG A 123 -30.46 -4.05 -16.39
N THR A 124 -30.11 -4.43 -17.62
CA THR A 124 -30.72 -5.57 -18.29
C THR A 124 -29.68 -6.58 -18.74
N GLN A 125 -30.10 -7.85 -18.90
CA GLN A 125 -29.21 -8.89 -19.40
C GLN A 125 -28.72 -8.59 -20.82
N LYS A 126 -29.55 -7.92 -21.63
CA LYS A 126 -29.19 -7.51 -22.99
C LYS A 126 -28.04 -6.49 -22.99
N GLU A 127 -28.09 -5.51 -22.09
CA GLU A 127 -27.00 -4.55 -21.90
C GLU A 127 -25.70 -5.23 -21.44
N LEU A 128 -25.80 -6.28 -20.60
CA LEU A 128 -24.63 -7.04 -20.16
C LEU A 128 -23.98 -7.83 -21.31
N VAL A 129 -24.79 -8.45 -22.16
CA VAL A 129 -24.30 -9.18 -23.35
C VAL A 129 -23.66 -8.20 -24.32
N ASN A 130 -24.33 -7.08 -24.64
CA ASN A 130 -23.75 -6.05 -25.51
C ASN A 130 -22.42 -5.53 -24.96
N PHE A 131 -22.31 -5.28 -23.65
CA PHE A 131 -21.06 -4.85 -23.04
C PHE A 131 -19.93 -5.87 -23.24
N THR A 132 -20.25 -7.16 -23.09
CA THR A 132 -19.30 -8.25 -23.28
C THR A 132 -18.84 -8.34 -24.73
N GLU A 133 -19.75 -8.16 -25.69
CA GLU A 133 -19.44 -8.16 -27.13
C GLU A 133 -18.62 -6.93 -27.55
N GLU A 134 -18.94 -5.75 -27.04
CA GLU A 134 -18.26 -4.49 -27.40
C GLU A 134 -16.85 -4.40 -26.81
N THR A 135 -16.67 -4.79 -25.54
CA THR A 135 -15.39 -4.64 -24.82
C THR A 135 -14.55 -5.91 -24.79
N GLY A 136 -15.19 -7.08 -24.97
CA GLY A 136 -14.61 -8.39 -24.70
C GLY A 136 -14.41 -8.66 -23.20
N SER A 137 -15.08 -7.93 -22.30
CA SER A 137 -14.94 -8.06 -20.85
C SER A 137 -16.09 -8.87 -20.25
N ASN A 138 -15.81 -10.05 -19.70
CA ASN A 138 -16.80 -10.90 -19.04
C ASN A 138 -16.89 -10.53 -17.54
N LEU A 139 -18.06 -10.07 -17.08
CA LEU A 139 -18.31 -9.71 -15.67
C LEU A 139 -18.82 -10.88 -14.83
N CYS A 140 -19.12 -12.02 -15.44
CA CYS A 140 -19.55 -13.23 -14.76
C CYS A 140 -18.33 -14.04 -14.29
N ARG A 141 -18.60 -15.06 -13.48
CA ARG A 141 -17.61 -16.09 -13.12
C ARG A 141 -17.02 -16.72 -14.39
N TYR A 142 -15.78 -17.21 -14.30
CA TYR A 142 -15.04 -17.77 -15.44
C TYR A 142 -15.72 -18.94 -16.17
N ASP A 143 -16.68 -19.62 -15.55
CA ASP A 143 -17.51 -20.68 -16.15
C ASP A 143 -18.80 -20.15 -16.80
N GLY A 144 -19.10 -18.86 -16.67
CA GLY A 144 -20.35 -18.24 -17.12
C GLY A 144 -21.60 -18.69 -16.34
N SER A 145 -21.46 -19.52 -15.30
CA SER A 145 -22.61 -20.11 -14.60
C SER A 145 -23.26 -19.14 -13.62
N VAL A 146 -22.46 -18.22 -13.08
CA VAL A 146 -22.89 -17.23 -12.09
C VAL A 146 -22.52 -15.84 -12.57
N CYS A 147 -23.52 -14.98 -12.64
CA CYS A 147 -23.38 -13.59 -13.05
C CYS A 147 -23.81 -12.64 -11.93
N PRO A 148 -23.33 -11.39 -11.96
CA PRO A 148 -23.76 -10.35 -11.02
C PRO A 148 -25.28 -10.12 -11.04
N THR A 149 -25.80 -9.71 -9.89
CA THR A 149 -27.19 -9.25 -9.78
C THR A 149 -27.38 -7.95 -10.54
N LEU A 150 -28.44 -7.87 -11.36
CA LEU A 150 -28.84 -6.62 -12.00
C LEU A 150 -29.68 -5.76 -11.03
N PRO A 151 -29.53 -4.43 -11.02
CA PRO A 151 -28.64 -3.63 -11.87
C PRO A 151 -27.19 -3.59 -11.35
N ILE A 152 -26.22 -3.66 -12.28
CA ILE A 152 -24.80 -3.51 -11.97
C ILE A 152 -24.49 -2.01 -11.90
N ALA A 153 -23.98 -1.56 -10.77
CA ALA A 153 -23.57 -0.17 -10.59
C ALA A 153 -22.44 0.20 -11.57
N ALA A 154 -22.52 1.42 -12.11
CA ALA A 154 -21.42 2.00 -12.86
C ALA A 154 -20.21 2.12 -11.95
N THR A 155 -19.13 1.44 -12.30
CA THR A 155 -17.86 1.65 -11.61
C THR A 155 -17.20 2.81 -12.33
N LYS A 156 -17.36 4.02 -11.78
CA LYS A 156 -16.52 5.13 -12.19
C LYS A 156 -15.10 4.70 -11.87
N LEU A 157 -14.21 4.72 -12.86
CA LEU A 157 -12.81 4.33 -12.75
C LEU A 157 -12.16 5.15 -11.63
N LEU A 158 -12.28 4.70 -10.38
CA LEU A 158 -11.43 5.14 -9.30
C LEU A 158 -10.07 4.58 -9.67
N LEU A 159 -9.16 5.49 -9.98
CA LEU A 159 -7.77 5.26 -10.34
C LEU A 159 -7.04 4.56 -9.18
N ILE A 160 -7.36 3.31 -8.92
CA ILE A 160 -6.54 2.42 -8.11
C ILE A 160 -6.22 1.25 -9.04
N SER A 161 -4.95 1.18 -9.44
CA SER A 161 -4.30 0.09 -10.19
C SER A 161 -4.53 -0.01 -11.70
N LYS A 162 -4.29 1.08 -12.46
CA LYS A 162 -3.48 0.87 -13.68
C LYS A 162 -2.04 1.23 -13.32
N PRO A 163 -1.21 0.29 -12.83
CA PRO A 163 0.22 0.53 -12.89
C PRO A 163 0.60 0.71 -14.36
N PRO A 164 1.46 1.68 -14.70
CA PRO A 164 1.84 1.95 -16.07
C PRO A 164 2.38 0.66 -16.70
N GLY A 165 1.80 0.27 -17.83
CA GLY A 165 2.24 -0.90 -18.58
C GLY A 165 3.72 -0.77 -18.90
N GLY A 166 4.52 -1.69 -18.34
CA GLY A 166 5.83 -1.99 -18.87
C GLY A 166 5.64 -2.67 -20.22
N LYS A 167 6.28 -2.13 -21.25
CA LYS A 167 6.49 -2.83 -22.52
C LYS A 167 7.30 -4.10 -22.29
#